data_AF-A0A4Q7NUA0-F1
#
_entry.id   AF-A0A4Q7NUA0-F1
#
_cell.length_a   1.000
_cell.length_b   1.000
_cell.length_c   1.000
_cell.angle_alpha   90.00
_cell.angle_beta   90.00
_cell.angle_gamma   90.00
#
_symmetry.space_group_name_H-M   'P 1'
#
loop_
_entity.id
_entity.type
_entity.pdbx_description
1 polymer ?
#
loop_
_entity_poly.entity_id
_entity_poly.type
_entity_poly.pdbx_seq_one_letter_code
_entity_poly.pdbx_strand_id
1 'polypeptide(L)'
;MIRNKTTLVFGILITLQSCVSTKFDCTDKKACKKIEYHLEVISNYLFYSKENVESVVTSAEFMEKISGHDSEADYEFSGKSPPTINDYDTWTAWYTANYNNLRYNRRMKKVYQIKPE
;
A
#
# COMPACT_ATOMS: atom_id res chain seq x y z
N MET A 1 -66.16 -13.40 10.65
CA MET A 1 -65.50 -12.54 9.62
C MET A 1 -64.01 -12.57 9.86
N ILE A 2 -63.28 -13.33 9.04
CA ILE A 2 -61.83 -13.54 9.13
C ILE A 2 -61.14 -12.44 8.31
N ARG A 3 -60.21 -11.72 8.93
CA ARG A 3 -59.44 -10.62 8.33
C ARG A 3 -58.44 -11.18 7.31
N ASN A 4 -58.57 -10.78 6.05
CA ASN A 4 -57.51 -10.83 5.04
C ASN A 4 -56.40 -9.82 5.39
N LYS A 5 -55.13 -10.25 5.36
CA LYS A 5 -53.97 -9.44 4.93
C LYS A 5 -52.83 -10.34 4.40
N THR A 6 -52.92 -10.60 3.10
CA THR A 6 -51.87 -10.56 2.07
C THR A 6 -50.42 -10.27 2.54
N THR A 7 -49.55 -11.26 2.27
CA THR A 7 -48.13 -11.16 1.83
C THR A 7 -47.10 -10.46 2.73
N LEU A 8 -46.18 -11.26 3.30
CA LEU A 8 -44.80 -10.81 3.52
C LEU A 8 -43.85 -11.85 2.89
N VAL A 9 -43.38 -11.48 1.70
CA VAL A 9 -42.40 -12.18 0.88
C VAL A 9 -41.06 -11.51 1.14
N PHE A 10 -40.03 -12.34 1.32
CA PHE A 10 -38.59 -12.03 1.15
C PHE A 10 -37.83 -11.23 2.22
N GLY A 11 -36.57 -11.65 2.39
CA GLY A 11 -35.53 -11.02 3.20
C GLY A 11 -35.38 -11.78 4.51
N ILE A 12 -34.46 -12.74 4.64
CA ILE A 12 -33.03 -12.46 4.67
C ILE A 12 -32.29 -13.65 4.05
N LEU A 13 -32.01 -13.56 2.76
CA LEU A 13 -30.88 -14.24 2.13
C LEU A 13 -29.83 -13.18 1.85
N ILE A 14 -29.32 -12.54 2.92
CA ILE A 14 -28.10 -11.75 2.80
C ILE A 14 -26.97 -12.78 2.83
N THR A 15 -26.69 -13.29 1.64
CA THR A 15 -25.43 -13.92 1.30
C THR A 15 -24.30 -13.13 1.94
N LEU A 16 -23.56 -13.78 2.83
CA LEU A 16 -22.18 -13.42 3.15
C LEU A 16 -21.33 -13.61 1.89
N GLN A 17 -21.59 -12.80 0.86
CA GLN A 17 -20.55 -12.39 -0.06
C GLN A 17 -19.76 -11.30 0.68
N SER A 18 -19.06 -11.73 1.74
CA SER A 18 -17.83 -11.06 2.11
C SER A 18 -16.89 -11.30 0.94
N CYS A 19 -17.02 -10.46 -0.09
CA CYS A 19 -15.91 -10.17 -0.97
C CYS A 19 -14.78 -9.77 -0.03
N VAL A 20 -13.87 -10.71 0.21
CA VAL A 20 -12.49 -10.41 0.53
C VAL A 20 -12.14 -9.31 -0.45
N SER A 21 -12.08 -8.07 0.06
CA SER A 21 -11.77 -6.91 -0.75
C SER A 21 -10.42 -7.24 -1.37
N THR A 22 -10.48 -7.54 -2.67
CA THR A 22 -9.36 -7.99 -3.45
C THR A 22 -8.26 -6.98 -3.25
N LYS A 23 -7.04 -7.44 -2.94
CA LYS A 23 -5.78 -6.74 -3.23
C LYS A 23 -6.05 -5.72 -4.33
N PHE A 24 -5.95 -4.44 -3.99
CA PHE A 24 -6.17 -3.30 -4.89
C PHE A 24 -5.89 -3.73 -6.33
N ASP A 25 -6.90 -3.74 -7.22
CA ASP A 25 -6.72 -4.22 -8.60
C ASP A 25 -5.85 -3.22 -9.36
N CYS A 26 -4.56 -3.31 -9.09
CA CYS A 26 -3.57 -2.37 -9.54
C CYS A 26 -3.37 -2.56 -11.04
N THR A 27 -3.48 -1.44 -11.76
CA THR A 27 -3.32 -1.41 -13.23
C THR A 27 -1.99 -2.03 -13.69
N ASP A 28 -0.88 -1.79 -12.98
CA ASP A 28 0.40 -2.45 -13.25
C ASP A 28 0.87 -3.26 -12.03
N LYS A 29 0.49 -4.55 -12.04
CA LYS A 29 0.84 -5.50 -10.98
C LYS A 29 2.34 -5.59 -10.69
N LYS A 30 3.21 -5.35 -11.67
CA LYS A 30 4.66 -5.43 -11.45
C LYS A 30 5.17 -4.18 -10.71
N ALA A 31 4.62 -3.02 -11.02
CA ALA A 31 4.92 -1.79 -10.30
C ALA A 31 4.46 -1.89 -8.85
N CYS A 32 3.21 -2.31 -8.63
CA CYS A 32 2.63 -2.46 -7.29
C CYS A 32 3.39 -3.48 -6.44
N LYS A 33 3.70 -4.67 -6.97
CA LYS A 33 4.51 -5.67 -6.24
C LYS A 33 5.88 -5.15 -5.79
N LYS A 34 6.50 -4.24 -6.56
CA LYS A 34 7.78 -3.63 -6.16
C LYS A 34 7.60 -2.68 -4.97
N ILE A 35 6.54 -1.87 -4.99
CA ILE A 35 6.23 -0.94 -3.90
C ILE A 35 5.84 -1.73 -2.64
N GLU A 36 4.96 -2.72 -2.79
CA GLU A 36 4.55 -3.63 -1.71
C GLU A 36 5.75 -4.31 -1.05
N TYR A 37 6.73 -4.77 -1.84
CA TYR A 37 7.96 -5.34 -1.31
C TYR A 37 8.73 -4.37 -0.42
N HIS A 38 8.91 -3.11 -0.86
CA HIS A 38 9.64 -2.12 -0.06
C HIS A 38 8.87 -1.73 1.22
N LEU A 39 7.54 -1.59 1.13
CA LEU A 39 6.69 -1.39 2.31
C LEU A 39 6.76 -2.58 3.28
N GLU A 40 6.80 -3.81 2.76
CA GLU A 40 6.94 -5.02 3.57
C GLU A 40 8.28 -5.03 4.32
N VAL A 41 9.40 -4.74 3.65
CA VAL A 41 10.73 -4.61 4.29
C VAL A 41 10.71 -3.59 5.43
N ILE A 42 10.12 -2.41 5.21
CA ILE A 42 10.01 -1.37 6.23
C ILE A 42 9.14 -1.84 7.42
N SER A 43 7.98 -2.45 7.14
CA SER A 43 7.09 -2.96 8.19
C SER A 43 7.73 -4.09 9.01
N ASN A 44 8.50 -4.97 8.35
CA ASN A 44 9.23 -6.06 9.00
C ASN A 44 10.24 -5.53 10.01
N TYR A 45 10.92 -4.43 9.68
CA TYR A 45 11.86 -3.78 10.56
C TYR A 45 11.16 -3.13 11.76
N LEU A 46 10.15 -2.29 11.48
CA LEU A 46 9.44 -1.50 12.48
C LEU A 46 8.72 -2.35 13.52
N PHE A 47 8.01 -3.38 13.06
CA PHE A 47 7.07 -4.12 13.92
C PHE A 47 7.62 -5.47 14.41
N TYR A 48 8.62 -6.01 13.72
CA TYR A 48 9.13 -7.35 14.02
C TYR A 48 10.65 -7.40 14.20
N SER A 49 11.37 -6.29 14.00
CA SER A 49 12.84 -6.24 13.98
C SER A 49 13.46 -7.33 13.10
N LYS A 50 12.75 -7.66 12.02
CA LYS A 50 13.21 -8.52 10.93
C LYS A 50 13.67 -7.56 9.83
N GLU A 51 14.71 -7.91 9.09
CA GLU A 51 15.46 -7.02 8.17
C GLU A 51 16.67 -6.34 8.79
N ASN A 52 17.71 -6.18 7.98
CA ASN A 52 18.92 -5.46 8.35
C ASN A 52 18.78 -3.98 7.99
N VAL A 53 19.60 -3.13 8.62
CA VAL A 53 19.51 -1.67 8.44
C VAL A 53 19.72 -1.26 6.97
N GLU A 54 20.60 -1.93 6.23
CA GLU A 54 20.89 -1.62 4.83
C GLU A 54 19.68 -1.85 3.91
N SER A 55 18.96 -2.97 4.08
CA SER A 55 17.77 -3.27 3.26
C SER A 55 16.62 -2.30 3.54
N VAL A 56 16.49 -1.87 4.80
CA VAL A 56 15.48 -0.90 5.23
C VAL A 56 15.78 0.48 4.69
N VAL A 57 17.03 0.95 4.80
CA VAL A 57 17.47 2.24 4.23
C VAL A 57 17.27 2.26 2.73
N THR A 58 17.65 1.18 2.03
CA THR A 58 17.42 1.06 0.57
C THR A 58 15.93 1.16 0.22
N SER A 59 15.07 0.59 1.06
CA SER A 59 13.62 0.62 0.85
C SER A 59 13.02 1.98 1.14
N ALA A 60 13.49 2.67 2.20
CA ALA A 60 13.13 4.05 2.50
C ALA A 60 13.50 4.99 1.34
N GLU A 61 14.75 4.95 0.86
CA GLU A 61 15.21 5.76 -0.28
C GLU A 61 14.39 5.53 -1.56
N PHE A 62 13.97 4.29 -1.78
CA PHE A 62 13.06 3.97 -2.87
C PHE A 62 11.68 4.63 -2.68
N MET A 63 11.12 4.57 -1.47
CA MET A 63 9.81 5.15 -1.15
C MET A 63 9.82 6.68 -1.20
N GLU A 64 10.86 7.33 -0.67
CA GLU A 64 11.04 8.78 -0.75
C GLU A 64 11.05 9.24 -2.21
N LYS A 65 11.86 8.57 -3.03
CA LYS A 65 12.01 8.93 -4.45
C LYS A 65 10.72 8.79 -5.25
N ILE A 66 9.94 7.72 -5.01
CA ILE A 66 8.73 7.48 -5.79
C ILE A 66 7.55 8.29 -5.28
N SER A 67 7.49 8.55 -3.97
CA SER A 67 6.37 9.26 -3.34
C SER A 67 6.55 10.77 -3.29
N GLY A 68 7.81 11.24 -3.26
CA GLY A 68 8.14 12.63 -2.98
C GLY A 68 7.99 13.02 -1.51
N HIS A 69 7.78 12.06 -0.61
CA HIS A 69 7.73 12.26 0.83
C HIS A 69 9.04 11.80 1.45
N ASP A 70 9.87 12.76 1.86
CA ASP A 70 11.11 12.50 2.59
C ASP A 70 10.78 11.88 3.96
N SER A 71 11.66 11.00 4.43
CA SER A 71 11.57 10.40 5.76
C SER A 71 11.77 11.47 6.85
N GLU A 72 10.97 11.42 7.91
CA GLU A 72 11.17 12.22 9.13
C GLU A 72 12.39 11.78 9.93
N ALA A 73 12.87 10.57 9.68
CA ALA A 73 14.19 10.14 10.10
C ALA A 73 15.24 10.97 9.33
N ASP A 74 15.55 12.18 9.81
CA ASP A 74 16.50 13.12 9.21
C ASP A 74 17.83 12.41 8.86
N TYR A 75 18.30 12.64 7.63
CA TYR A 75 19.52 12.04 7.14
C TYR A 75 20.76 12.61 7.87
N GLU A 76 21.48 11.74 8.57
CA GLU A 76 22.94 11.74 8.51
C GLU A 76 23.34 10.35 8.01
N PHE A 77 24.31 10.09 7.12
CA PHE A 77 25.08 8.84 7.33
C PHE A 77 26.55 9.16 7.30
N SER A 78 27.32 8.97 8.38
CA SER A 78 27.40 7.98 9.49
C SER A 78 26.37 7.94 10.68
N GLY A 79 25.05 7.84 10.46
CA GLY A 79 23.98 8.22 11.41
C GLY A 79 22.54 8.28 10.86
N LYS A 80 22.07 7.38 9.95
CA LYS A 80 20.68 7.51 9.44
C LYS A 80 19.81 6.81 10.44
N SER A 81 18.88 7.57 11.01
CA SER A 81 17.79 7.00 11.74
C SER A 81 17.00 6.09 10.78
N PRO A 82 16.65 4.87 11.20
CA PRO A 82 15.74 4.04 10.42
C PRO A 82 14.40 4.77 10.26
N PRO A 83 13.62 4.45 9.20
CA PRO A 83 12.29 5.02 9.03
C PRO A 83 11.45 4.79 10.28
N THR A 84 10.59 5.75 10.58
CA THR A 84 9.65 5.74 11.70
C THR A 84 8.33 5.09 11.30
N ILE A 85 7.46 4.89 12.29
CA ILE A 85 6.08 4.46 12.04
C ILE A 85 5.34 5.49 11.18
N ASN A 86 5.58 6.79 11.40
CA ASN A 86 4.91 7.84 10.64
C ASN A 86 5.35 7.86 9.16
N ASP A 87 6.62 7.54 8.88
CA ASP A 87 7.12 7.37 7.51
C ASP A 87 6.39 6.22 6.80
N TYR A 88 6.26 5.09 7.48
CA TYR A 88 5.53 3.94 6.96
C TYR A 88 4.05 4.25 6.68
N ASP A 89 3.38 4.93 7.61
CA ASP A 89 1.97 5.31 7.47
C ASP A 89 1.78 6.30 6.30
N THR A 90 2.66 7.29 6.20
CA THR A 90 2.67 8.28 5.11
C THR A 90 2.85 7.61 3.75
N TRP A 91 3.84 6.73 3.61
CA TRP A 91 4.10 6.04 2.35
C TRP A 91 3.00 5.03 1.99
N THR A 92 2.38 4.39 2.98
CA THR A 92 1.24 3.49 2.78
C THR A 92 -0.01 4.25 2.32
N ALA A 93 -0.29 5.40 2.93
CA ALA A 93 -1.38 6.29 2.51
C ALA A 93 -1.15 6.79 1.09
N TRP A 94 0.08 7.22 0.78
CA TRP A 94 0.46 7.62 -0.57
C TRP A 94 0.27 6.48 -1.59
N TYR A 95 0.72 5.27 -1.27
CA TYR A 95 0.55 4.10 -2.15
C TYR A 95 -0.93 3.83 -2.41
N THR A 96 -1.75 3.85 -1.36
CA THR A 96 -3.20 3.64 -1.44
C THR A 96 -3.89 4.68 -2.33
N ALA A 97 -3.41 5.92 -2.33
CA ALA A 97 -3.94 6.97 -3.20
C ALA A 97 -3.46 6.85 -4.66
N ASN A 98 -2.31 6.21 -4.91
CA ASN A 98 -1.61 6.30 -6.19
C ASN A 98 -1.40 4.97 -6.94
N TYR A 99 -1.76 3.83 -6.36
CA TYR A 99 -1.42 2.51 -6.91
C TYR A 99 -1.87 2.31 -8.37
N ASN A 100 -3.02 2.87 -8.78
CA ASN A 100 -3.51 2.81 -10.16
C ASN A 100 -2.71 3.67 -11.16
N ASN A 101 -1.94 4.63 -10.66
CA ASN A 101 -1.11 5.53 -11.47
C ASN A 101 0.33 5.03 -11.61
N LEU A 102 0.68 3.90 -10.98
CA LEU A 102 2.02 3.34 -11.05
C LEU A 102 2.23 2.52 -12.31
N ARG A 103 3.42 2.63 -12.89
CA ARG A 103 3.84 1.85 -14.07
C ARG A 103 5.27 1.35 -13.92
N TYR A 104 5.53 0.20 -14.52
CA TYR A 104 6.85 -0.41 -14.58
C TYR A 104 7.49 -0.23 -15.96
N ASN A 105 8.55 0.56 -16.03
CA ASN A 105 9.36 0.66 -17.23
C ASN A 105 10.30 -0.56 -17.34
N ARG A 106 10.01 -1.47 -18.28
CA ARG A 106 10.81 -2.69 -18.48
C ARG A 106 12.25 -2.41 -18.91
N ARG A 107 12.47 -1.40 -19.77
CA ARG A 107 13.80 -1.05 -20.30
C ARG A 107 14.68 -0.47 -19.21
N MET A 108 14.13 0.44 -18.41
CA MET A 108 14.85 1.11 -17.32
C MET A 108 14.84 0.30 -16.01
N LYS A 109 14.04 -0.77 -15.94
CA LYS A 109 13.78 -1.58 -14.74
C LYS A 109 13.27 -0.80 -13.52
N LYS A 110 12.59 0.32 -13.74
CA LYS A 110 12.15 1.29 -12.71
C LYS A 110 10.63 1.40 -12.64
N VAL A 111 10.13 1.66 -11.44
CA VAL A 111 8.75 2.11 -11.20
C VAL A 111 8.70 3.62 -11.37
N TYR A 112 7.60 4.13 -11.92
CA TYR A 112 7.31 5.55 -12.00
C TYR A 112 5.80 5.78 -11.82
N GLN A 113 5.43 6.98 -11.40
CA GLN A 113 4.05 7.44 -11.30
C GLN A 113 3.68 8.23 -12.55
N ILE A 114 2.52 7.93 -13.14
CA ILE A 114 1.87 8.81 -14.12
C ILE A 114 1.18 9.92 -13.34
N LYS A 115 1.53 11.18 -13.62
CA LYS A 115 0.81 12.33 -13.04
C LYS A 115 -0.48 12.56 -13.84
N PRO A 116 -1.64 12.76 -13.19
CA PRO A 116 -2.82 13.23 -13.89
C PRO A 116 -2.53 14.62 -14.50
N GLU A 117 -3.05 14.83 -15.71
CA GLU A 117 -2.98 16.12 -16.43
C GLU A 117 -3.78 17.21 -15.73
#